data_AF-A0A535M7F0-F1
#
_entry.id   AF-A0A535M7F0-F1
#
_cell.length_a   1.000
_cell.length_b   1.000
_cell.length_c   1.000
_cell.angle_alpha   90.00
_cell.angle_beta   90.00
_cell.angle_gamma   90.00
#
_symmetry.space_group_name_H-M   'P 1'
#
loop_
_entity.id
_entity.type
_entity.pdbx_description
1 polymer ?
#
loop_
_entity_poly.entity_id
_entity_poly.type
_entity_poly.pdbx_seq_one_letter_code
_entity_poly.pdbx_strand_id
1 'polypeptide(L)'
;MLAVMERRRRRPRSFGQTMTEFALVVPVLFILVLGVLDGGLLMFSVGTARYAAVEGARQAAQLGNAATADTQTLQVIRDRAGTDRLFSVDEIDIYKLNQDGNGNLTPDPTLFNRYAADGTPLLSPEPWQPATRNVGNGSSDFLGVTVKFTYGWKSGLFKALGPVQSTATYYIRLEPQSY
;
A
#
# COMPACT_ATOMS: atom_id res chain seq x y z
N MET A 1 38.05 14.57 78.78
CA MET A 1 37.79 13.71 77.61
C MET A 1 36.49 14.21 76.97
N LEU A 2 36.58 15.05 75.93
CA LEU A 2 35.45 15.76 75.32
C LEU A 2 35.04 15.03 74.03
N ALA A 3 33.85 14.43 74.02
CA ALA A 3 33.30 13.77 72.84
C ALA A 3 32.77 14.82 71.85
N VAL A 4 33.45 14.96 70.72
CA VAL A 4 32.98 15.79 69.59
C VAL A 4 31.83 15.06 68.91
N MET A 5 30.63 15.63 69.03
CA MET A 5 29.41 15.11 68.43
C MET A 5 29.38 15.51 66.95
N GLU A 6 29.78 14.60 66.08
CA GLU A 6 29.83 14.81 64.63
C GLU A 6 28.40 14.87 64.06
N ARG A 7 27.90 16.08 63.76
CA ARG A 7 26.63 16.27 63.05
C ARG A 7 26.77 15.77 61.61
N ARG A 8 26.34 14.54 61.36
CA ARG A 8 26.12 14.02 59.99
C ARG A 8 25.10 14.91 59.25
N ARG A 9 25.59 15.77 58.35
CA ARG A 9 24.76 16.48 57.37
C ARG A 9 24.05 15.44 56.49
N ARG A 10 22.73 15.32 56.64
CA ARG A 10 21.89 14.54 55.71
C ARG A 10 21.94 15.24 54.35
N ARG A 11 22.60 14.60 53.38
CA ARG A 11 22.52 15.01 51.96
C ARG A 11 21.05 14.88 51.52
N PRO A 12 20.41 15.93 50.96
CA PRO A 12 19.12 15.77 50.32
C PRO A 12 19.33 14.90 49.07
N ARG A 13 18.87 13.65 49.15
CA ARG A 13 18.95 12.68 48.05
C ARG A 13 17.64 12.73 47.27
N SER A 14 17.75 12.51 45.96
CA SER A 14 16.75 11.92 45.05
C SER A 14 16.04 12.80 44.01
N PHE A 15 15.78 14.11 44.22
CA PHE A 15 15.00 14.86 43.22
C PHE A 15 15.70 15.04 41.86
N GLY A 16 17.02 15.31 41.85
CA GLY A 16 17.77 15.45 40.60
C GLY A 16 17.96 14.13 39.84
N GLN A 17 17.98 12.99 40.54
CA GLN A 17 18.20 11.68 39.94
C GLN A 17 16.98 11.21 39.13
N THR A 18 15.77 11.37 39.68
CA THR A 18 14.54 11.02 38.97
C THR A 18 14.35 11.88 37.72
N MET A 19 14.74 13.16 37.78
CA MET A 19 14.70 14.05 36.61
C MET A 19 15.67 13.60 35.51
N THR A 20 16.86 13.12 35.88
CA THR A 20 17.84 12.58 34.91
C THR A 20 17.40 11.24 34.30
N GLU A 21 16.82 10.33 35.10
CA GLU A 21 16.30 9.06 34.58
C GLU A 21 15.13 9.30 33.61
N PHE A 22 14.20 10.20 33.96
CA PHE A 22 13.11 10.59 33.07
C PHE A 22 13.61 11.22 31.77
N ALA A 23 14.59 12.12 31.85
CA ALA A 23 15.17 12.78 30.68
C ALA A 23 15.85 11.78 29.70
N LEU A 24 16.32 10.63 30.18
CA LEU A 24 16.90 9.58 29.33
C LEU A 24 15.86 8.62 28.75
N VAL A 25 14.82 8.28 29.51
CA VAL A 25 13.80 7.31 29.08
C VAL A 25 12.82 7.92 28.07
N VAL A 26 12.43 9.17 28.26
CA VAL A 26 11.42 9.84 27.43
C VAL A 26 11.79 9.90 25.94
N PRO A 27 13.01 10.30 25.54
CA PRO A 27 13.40 10.31 24.13
C PRO A 27 13.33 8.91 23.49
N VAL A 28 13.77 7.88 24.21
CA VAL A 28 13.71 6.49 23.73
C VAL A 28 12.26 6.06 23.56
N LEU A 29 11.40 6.38 24.53
CA LEU A 29 9.97 6.08 24.45
C LEU A 29 9.31 6.76 23.24
N PHE A 30 9.61 8.04 22.98
CA PHE A 30 9.07 8.75 21.82
C PHE A 30 9.52 8.12 20.50
N ILE A 31 10.79 7.73 20.36
CA ILE A 31 11.28 7.03 19.16
C ILE A 31 10.49 5.73 18.95
N LEU A 32 10.28 4.94 20.01
CA LEU A 32 9.51 3.70 19.92
C LEU A 32 8.05 3.93 19.53
N VAL A 33 7.37 4.87 20.19
CA VAL A 33 5.96 5.17 19.93
C VAL A 33 5.77 5.72 18.51
N LEU A 34 6.56 6.73 18.11
CA LEU A 34 6.49 7.28 16.75
C LEU A 34 6.86 6.22 15.70
N GLY A 35 7.81 5.35 16.00
CA GLY A 35 8.19 4.26 15.12
C GLY A 35 7.07 3.26 14.89
N VAL A 36 6.39 2.83 15.95
CA VAL A 36 5.24 1.93 15.87
C VAL A 36 4.06 2.58 15.15
N LEU A 37 3.80 3.87 15.40
CA LEU A 37 2.74 4.61 14.72
C LEU A 37 2.98 4.68 13.21
N ASP A 38 4.18 5.06 12.77
CA ASP A 38 4.52 5.12 11.34
C ASP A 38 4.47 3.73 10.69
N GLY A 39 4.95 2.69 11.40
CA GLY A 39 4.87 1.31 10.92
C GLY A 39 3.42 0.83 10.76
N GLY A 40 2.54 1.19 11.70
CA GLY A 40 1.11 0.88 11.63
C GLY A 40 0.42 1.57 10.45
N LEU A 41 0.70 2.85 10.22
CA LEU A 41 0.17 3.61 9.09
C LEU A 41 0.67 3.09 7.73
N LEU A 42 1.93 2.66 7.66
CA LEU A 42 2.46 2.00 6.46
C LEU A 42 1.72 0.69 6.18
N MET A 43 1.55 -0.16 7.19
CA MET A 43 0.82 -1.44 7.04
C MET A 43 -0.65 -1.22 6.67
N PHE A 44 -1.30 -0.21 7.24
CA PHE A 44 -2.65 0.20 6.83
C PHE A 44 -2.68 0.57 5.34
N SER A 45 -1.75 1.39 4.88
CA SER A 45 -1.65 1.81 3.48
C SER A 45 -1.46 0.63 2.53
N VAL A 46 -0.60 -0.32 2.89
CA VAL A 46 -0.40 -1.59 2.15
C VAL A 46 -1.71 -2.39 2.10
N GLY A 47 -2.44 -2.49 3.21
CA GLY A 47 -3.72 -3.18 3.29
C GLY A 47 -4.77 -2.54 2.38
N THR A 48 -4.90 -1.21 2.41
CA THR A 48 -5.84 -0.46 1.58
C THR A 48 -5.52 -0.60 0.09
N ALA A 49 -4.25 -0.51 -0.32
CA ALA A 49 -3.85 -0.71 -1.70
C ALA A 49 -4.16 -2.12 -2.21
N ARG A 50 -3.92 -3.16 -1.38
CA ARG A 50 -4.29 -4.55 -1.70
C ARG A 50 -5.79 -4.73 -1.84
N TYR A 51 -6.55 -4.15 -0.91
CA TYR A 51 -8.00 -4.20 -0.97
C TYR A 51 -8.54 -3.54 -2.24
N ALA A 52 -8.00 -2.38 -2.62
CA ALA A 52 -8.37 -1.69 -3.86
C ALA A 52 -8.03 -2.52 -5.11
N ALA A 53 -6.84 -3.15 -5.17
CA ALA A 53 -6.44 -4.01 -6.28
C ALA A 53 -7.40 -5.22 -6.44
N VAL A 54 -7.78 -5.85 -5.33
CA VAL A 54 -8.75 -6.96 -5.34
C VAL A 54 -10.10 -6.51 -5.85
N GLU A 55 -10.64 -5.42 -5.31
CA GLU A 55 -11.96 -4.93 -5.69
C GLU A 55 -12.01 -4.46 -7.15
N GLY A 56 -10.95 -3.77 -7.60
CA GLY A 56 -10.78 -3.38 -9.00
C GLY A 56 -10.72 -4.60 -9.92
N ALA A 57 -9.94 -5.62 -9.56
CA ALA A 57 -9.86 -6.86 -10.35
C ALA A 57 -11.20 -7.60 -10.42
N ARG A 58 -11.97 -7.63 -9.31
CA ARG A 58 -13.33 -8.21 -9.30
C ARG A 58 -14.26 -7.45 -10.23
N GLN A 59 -14.22 -6.11 -10.20
CA GLN A 59 -14.99 -5.28 -11.13
C GLN A 59 -14.62 -5.56 -12.59
N ALA A 60 -13.32 -5.66 -12.89
CA ALA A 60 -12.84 -5.99 -14.23
C ALA A 60 -13.30 -7.38 -14.68
N ALA A 61 -13.25 -8.37 -13.79
CA ALA A 61 -13.68 -9.74 -14.07
C ALA A 61 -15.17 -9.84 -14.40
N GLN A 62 -16.00 -9.14 -13.63
CA GLN A 62 -17.45 -9.11 -13.82
C GLN A 62 -17.85 -8.42 -15.13
N LEU A 63 -17.19 -7.31 -15.46
CA LEU A 63 -17.47 -6.56 -16.69
C LEU A 63 -16.89 -7.22 -17.94
N GLY A 64 -15.85 -8.05 -17.79
CA GLY A 64 -15.26 -8.84 -18.85
C GLY A 64 -14.77 -7.98 -20.00
N ASN A 65 -15.47 -8.04 -21.14
CA ASN A 65 -15.14 -7.33 -22.37
C ASN A 65 -16.00 -6.08 -22.63
N ALA A 66 -16.79 -5.63 -21.66
CA ALA A 66 -17.52 -4.37 -21.78
C ALA A 66 -16.56 -3.19 -22.03
N ALA A 67 -16.91 -2.28 -22.94
CA ALA A 67 -16.06 -1.14 -23.30
C ALA A 67 -15.71 -0.22 -22.10
N THR A 68 -16.55 -0.23 -21.06
CA THR A 68 -16.36 0.54 -19.83
C THR A 68 -15.62 -0.22 -18.72
N ALA A 69 -15.11 -1.43 -18.99
CA ALA A 69 -14.51 -2.27 -17.94
C ALA A 69 -13.36 -1.57 -17.22
N ASP A 70 -12.44 -0.97 -17.96
CA ASP A 70 -11.25 -0.34 -17.38
C ASP A 70 -11.58 0.97 -16.68
N THR A 71 -12.46 1.80 -17.25
CA THR A 71 -12.87 3.06 -16.62
C THR A 71 -13.59 2.83 -15.28
N GLN A 72 -14.47 1.81 -15.21
CA GLN A 72 -15.13 1.44 -13.96
C GLN A 72 -14.17 0.79 -12.96
N THR A 73 -13.23 -0.03 -13.43
CA THR A 73 -12.17 -0.62 -12.59
C THR A 73 -11.31 0.45 -11.94
N LEU A 74 -10.86 1.44 -12.73
CA LEU A 74 -10.06 2.57 -12.24
C LEU A 74 -10.84 3.42 -11.24
N GLN A 75 -12.13 3.65 -11.48
CA GLN A 75 -12.98 4.36 -10.54
C GLN A 75 -13.07 3.64 -9.19
N VAL A 76 -13.32 2.33 -9.19
CA VAL A 76 -13.35 1.53 -7.96
C VAL A 76 -12.02 1.62 -7.21
N ILE A 77 -10.88 1.51 -7.90
CA ILE A 77 -9.56 1.61 -7.26
C ILE A 77 -9.37 3.00 -6.64
N ARG A 78 -9.74 4.08 -7.33
CA ARG A 78 -9.67 5.44 -6.80
C ARG A 78 -10.54 5.64 -5.56
N ASP A 79 -11.77 5.12 -5.58
CA ASP A 79 -12.70 5.28 -4.47
C ASP A 79 -12.23 4.54 -3.20
N ARG A 80 -11.42 3.47 -3.36
CA ARG A 80 -10.87 2.71 -2.22
C ARG A 80 -9.49 3.17 -1.77
N ALA A 81 -8.61 3.61 -2.68
CA ALA A 81 -7.21 3.93 -2.38
C ALA A 81 -6.84 5.41 -2.52
N GLY A 82 -7.64 6.22 -3.22
CA GLY A 82 -7.35 7.63 -3.52
C GLY A 82 -7.93 8.64 -2.51
N THR A 83 -8.72 8.19 -1.54
CA THR A 83 -9.43 9.08 -0.61
C THR A 83 -8.58 9.57 0.56
N ASP A 84 -7.60 8.79 0.99
CA ASP A 84 -6.86 9.05 2.23
C ASP A 84 -5.50 9.71 1.95
N ARG A 85 -5.14 10.76 2.69
CA ARG A 85 -3.84 11.47 2.54
C ARG A 85 -2.64 10.70 3.13
N LEU A 86 -2.80 9.41 3.38
CA LEU A 86 -1.80 8.56 4.01
C LEU A 86 -0.74 8.10 3.00
N PHE A 87 -1.15 7.76 1.78
CA PHE A 87 -0.26 7.39 0.68
C PHE A 87 -0.77 7.99 -0.64
N SER A 88 0.06 8.00 -1.67
CA SER A 88 -0.34 8.37 -3.03
C SER A 88 -0.33 7.15 -3.93
N VAL A 89 -1.38 6.96 -4.72
CA VAL A 89 -1.34 6.04 -5.86
C VAL A 89 -0.55 6.73 -6.97
N ASP A 90 0.45 6.04 -7.53
CA ASP A 90 1.33 6.59 -8.56
C ASP A 90 0.89 6.10 -9.95
N GLU A 91 0.56 4.80 -10.06
CA GLU A 91 0.22 4.14 -11.31
C GLU A 91 -0.70 2.94 -11.04
N ILE A 92 -1.65 2.70 -11.94
CA ILE A 92 -2.53 1.54 -11.93
C ILE A 92 -2.33 0.79 -13.24
N ASP A 93 -2.03 -0.50 -13.14
CA ASP A 93 -1.83 -1.38 -14.29
C ASP A 93 -2.98 -2.38 -14.41
N ILE A 94 -3.46 -2.58 -15.64
CA ILE A 94 -4.43 -3.62 -15.99
C ILE A 94 -3.85 -4.40 -17.18
N TYR A 95 -3.63 -5.70 -17.02
CA TYR A 95 -2.89 -6.48 -18.02
C TYR A 95 -3.35 -7.92 -18.12
N LYS A 96 -3.06 -8.53 -19.27
CA LYS A 96 -3.35 -9.94 -19.52
C LYS A 96 -2.32 -10.83 -18.82
N LEU A 97 -2.79 -11.96 -18.29
CA LEU A 97 -1.96 -13.05 -17.82
C LEU A 97 -2.07 -14.23 -18.77
N ASN A 98 -0.93 -14.81 -19.12
CA ASN A 98 -0.83 -16.06 -19.86
C ASN A 98 -0.71 -17.22 -18.86
N GLN A 99 -1.54 -18.24 -19.05
CA GLN A 99 -1.50 -19.48 -18.27
C GLN A 99 -0.69 -20.54 -19.02
N ASP A 100 0.35 -21.09 -18.39
CA ASP A 100 1.10 -22.22 -18.95
C ASP A 100 0.40 -23.57 -18.71
N GLY A 101 0.95 -24.65 -19.26
CA GLY A 101 0.41 -26.01 -19.11
C GLY A 101 0.37 -26.53 -17.66
N ASN A 102 1.09 -25.86 -16.74
CA ASN A 102 1.14 -26.20 -15.32
C ASN A 102 0.21 -25.32 -14.48
N GLY A 103 -0.53 -24.42 -15.12
CA GLY A 103 -1.47 -23.50 -14.47
C GLY A 103 -0.83 -22.24 -13.89
N ASN A 104 0.47 -22.02 -14.11
CA ASN A 104 1.14 -20.82 -13.63
C ASN A 104 0.79 -19.62 -14.50
N LEU A 105 0.58 -18.47 -13.86
CA LEU A 105 0.15 -17.22 -14.50
C LEU A 105 1.34 -16.27 -14.62
N THR A 106 1.61 -15.80 -15.84
CA THR A 106 2.68 -14.83 -16.10
C THR A 106 2.13 -13.63 -16.88
N PRO A 107 2.54 -12.38 -16.55
CA PRO A 107 2.11 -11.19 -17.29
C PRO A 107 2.51 -11.26 -18.76
N ASP A 108 1.58 -10.92 -19.65
CA ASP A 108 1.90 -10.68 -21.06
C ASP A 108 2.59 -9.31 -21.20
N PRO A 109 3.82 -9.25 -21.76
CA PRO A 109 4.56 -8.00 -21.86
C PRO A 109 3.98 -7.02 -22.90
N THR A 110 3.09 -7.48 -23.79
CA THR A 110 2.51 -6.68 -24.89
C THR A 110 1.10 -6.19 -24.57
N LEU A 111 0.35 -6.93 -23.76
CA LEU A 111 -1.04 -6.64 -23.41
C LEU A 111 -1.13 -6.04 -22.01
N PHE A 112 -0.54 -4.84 -21.87
CA PHE A 112 -0.32 -4.18 -20.59
C PHE A 112 -0.75 -2.71 -20.62
N ASN A 113 -1.91 -2.41 -20.06
CA ASN A 113 -2.42 -1.04 -19.94
C ASN A 113 -1.87 -0.40 -18.66
N ARG A 114 -1.47 0.86 -18.76
CA ARG A 114 -0.95 1.66 -17.65
C ARG A 114 -1.74 2.93 -17.54
N TYR A 115 -2.15 3.27 -16.34
CA TYR A 115 -2.96 4.44 -16.04
C TYR A 115 -2.32 5.25 -14.92
N ALA A 116 -2.39 6.57 -15.04
CA ALA A 116 -2.14 7.45 -13.91
C ALA A 116 -3.24 7.28 -12.86
N ALA A 117 -3.01 7.80 -11.65
CA ALA A 117 -3.99 7.71 -10.56
C ALA A 117 -5.34 8.38 -10.87
N ASP A 118 -5.38 9.35 -11.80
CA ASP A 118 -6.60 10.00 -12.28
C ASP A 118 -7.31 9.20 -13.39
N GLY A 119 -6.79 8.04 -13.76
CA GLY A 119 -7.29 7.15 -14.80
C GLY A 119 -6.88 7.55 -16.22
N THR A 120 -6.05 8.57 -16.39
CA THR A 120 -5.50 8.93 -17.70
C THR A 120 -4.57 7.82 -18.20
N PRO A 121 -4.74 7.31 -19.44
CA PRO A 121 -3.85 6.30 -19.99
C PRO A 121 -2.44 6.86 -20.20
N LEU A 122 -1.42 6.15 -19.71
CA LEU A 122 -0.01 6.47 -19.89
C LEU A 122 0.54 5.93 -21.22
N LEU A 123 -0.20 5.02 -21.86
CA LEU A 123 0.09 4.47 -23.18
C LEU A 123 -1.18 4.62 -24.03
N SER A 124 -1.06 5.28 -25.18
CA SER A 124 -2.18 5.51 -26.11
C SER A 124 -1.77 5.13 -27.55
N PRO A 125 -2.52 4.25 -28.23
CA PRO A 125 -3.70 3.55 -27.73
C PRO A 125 -3.35 2.53 -26.64
N GLU A 126 -4.32 2.19 -25.79
CA GLU A 126 -4.15 1.16 -24.77
C GLU A 126 -3.86 -0.20 -25.42
N PRO A 127 -2.77 -0.91 -25.05
CA PRO A 127 -2.37 -2.14 -25.73
C PRO A 127 -3.38 -3.29 -25.64
N TRP A 128 -4.17 -3.35 -24.57
CA TRP A 128 -5.16 -4.40 -24.32
C TRP A 128 -6.55 -3.83 -23.99
N GLN A 129 -7.24 -3.36 -25.03
CA GLN A 129 -8.57 -2.78 -24.89
C GLN A 129 -9.58 -3.79 -24.33
N PRO A 130 -10.54 -3.37 -23.48
CA PRO A 130 -11.56 -4.26 -22.94
C PRO A 130 -12.32 -5.08 -23.99
N ALA A 131 -12.68 -4.46 -25.11
CA ALA A 131 -13.48 -5.10 -26.16
C ALA A 131 -12.81 -6.31 -26.82
N THR A 132 -11.48 -6.46 -26.71
CA THR A 132 -10.74 -7.58 -27.31
C THR A 132 -10.53 -8.75 -26.33
N ARG A 133 -10.98 -8.61 -25.07
CA ARG A 133 -10.84 -9.64 -24.04
C ARG A 133 -11.70 -10.86 -24.35
N ASN A 134 -11.12 -12.05 -24.17
CA ASN A 134 -11.88 -13.28 -24.30
C ASN A 134 -12.67 -13.55 -23.01
N VAL A 135 -13.99 -13.65 -23.15
CA VAL A 135 -14.95 -13.97 -22.07
C VAL A 135 -15.75 -15.25 -22.38
N GLY A 136 -15.21 -16.12 -23.24
CA GLY A 136 -15.83 -17.39 -23.58
C GLY A 136 -15.82 -18.40 -22.43
N ASN A 137 -16.84 -19.25 -22.35
CA ASN A 137 -16.88 -20.32 -21.37
C ASN A 137 -15.72 -21.31 -21.59
N GLY A 138 -14.92 -21.55 -20.54
CA GLY A 138 -13.74 -22.41 -20.61
C GLY A 138 -12.50 -21.76 -21.22
N SER A 139 -12.62 -20.66 -21.97
CA SER A 139 -11.50 -19.97 -22.63
C SER A 139 -11.28 -18.53 -22.17
N SER A 140 -12.00 -18.06 -21.14
CA SER A 140 -11.88 -16.69 -20.65
C SER A 140 -10.47 -16.35 -20.17
N ASP A 141 -10.03 -15.13 -20.47
CA ASP A 141 -8.70 -14.63 -20.16
C ASP A 141 -8.47 -14.49 -18.64
N PHE A 142 -7.21 -14.52 -18.23
CA PHE A 142 -6.77 -14.09 -16.91
C PHE A 142 -6.30 -12.65 -16.96
N LEU A 143 -6.62 -11.90 -15.92
CA LEU A 143 -6.34 -10.47 -15.79
C LEU A 143 -5.59 -10.22 -14.48
N GLY A 144 -4.57 -9.37 -14.57
CA GLY A 144 -3.87 -8.81 -13.42
C GLY A 144 -4.21 -7.34 -13.23
N VAL A 145 -4.45 -6.94 -11.97
CA VAL A 145 -4.51 -5.53 -11.56
C VAL A 145 -3.35 -5.27 -10.60
N THR A 146 -2.55 -4.25 -10.89
CA THR A 146 -1.49 -3.78 -9.98
C THR A 146 -1.72 -2.32 -9.63
N VAL A 147 -1.66 -1.99 -8.35
CA VAL A 147 -1.67 -0.62 -7.82
C VAL A 147 -0.28 -0.31 -7.30
N LYS A 148 0.41 0.65 -7.91
CA LYS A 148 1.71 1.18 -7.44
C LYS A 148 1.46 2.41 -6.59
N PHE A 149 2.09 2.46 -5.43
CA PHE A 149 1.85 3.54 -4.48
C PHE A 149 3.10 3.91 -3.70
N THR A 150 3.10 5.16 -3.23
CA THR A 150 4.17 5.76 -2.45
C THR A 150 3.64 6.19 -1.07
N TYR A 151 4.27 5.69 -0.01
CA TYR A 151 4.01 6.08 1.37
C TYR A 151 5.10 7.02 1.89
N GLY A 152 4.70 8.17 2.43
CA GLY A 152 5.60 9.10 3.11
C GLY A 152 5.46 9.01 4.63
N TRP A 153 6.58 8.89 5.34
CA TRP A 153 6.64 8.87 6.82
C TRP A 153 5.97 10.11 7.43
N LYS A 154 5.00 9.89 8.32
CA LYS A 154 4.15 10.97 8.87
C LYS A 154 4.70 11.55 10.16
N SER A 155 5.37 10.73 10.98
CA SER A 155 5.97 11.21 12.23
C SER A 155 7.19 12.11 12.02
N GLY A 156 7.81 12.05 10.83
CA GLY A 156 9.07 12.72 10.53
C GLY A 156 10.32 11.96 11.00
N LEU A 157 10.18 11.00 11.93
CA LEU A 157 11.29 10.22 12.48
C LEU A 157 12.11 9.51 11.39
N PHE A 158 11.41 8.95 10.40
CA PHE A 158 12.01 8.18 9.31
C PHE A 158 12.10 8.95 7.99
N LYS A 159 11.82 10.27 7.98
CA LYS A 159 11.80 11.08 6.76
C LYS A 159 13.11 11.02 5.97
N ALA A 160 14.24 10.88 6.65
CA ALA A 160 15.56 10.75 6.04
C ALA A 160 15.76 9.44 5.25
N LEU A 161 14.95 8.40 5.50
CA LEU A 161 14.99 7.14 4.75
C LEU A 161 14.31 7.26 3.37
N GLY A 162 13.71 8.42 3.06
CA GLY A 162 12.92 8.61 1.85
C GLY A 162 11.55 7.92 1.93
N PRO A 163 10.67 8.16 0.95
CA PRO A 163 9.37 7.52 0.90
C PRO A 163 9.50 6.03 0.55
N VAL A 164 8.54 5.23 1.00
CA VAL A 164 8.47 3.80 0.70
C VAL A 164 7.59 3.61 -0.54
N GLN A 165 8.17 3.08 -1.61
CA GLN A 165 7.43 2.66 -2.79
C GLN A 165 7.05 1.19 -2.66
N SER A 166 5.81 0.86 -2.97
CA SER A 166 5.33 -0.52 -2.92
C SER A 166 4.25 -0.76 -3.97
N THR A 167 3.92 -2.02 -4.17
CA THR A 167 2.93 -2.45 -5.14
C THR A 167 1.99 -3.46 -4.52
N ALA A 168 0.73 -3.39 -4.93
CA ALA A 168 -0.30 -4.34 -4.57
C ALA A 168 -0.86 -4.96 -5.85
N THR A 169 -0.76 -6.28 -5.97
CA THR A 169 -1.15 -7.00 -7.18
C THR A 169 -2.17 -8.08 -6.85
N TYR A 170 -3.16 -8.23 -7.73
CA TYR A 170 -4.13 -9.31 -7.65
C TYR A 170 -4.46 -9.85 -9.04
N TYR A 171 -4.58 -11.18 -9.13
CA TYR A 171 -4.88 -11.91 -10.36
C TYR A 171 -6.24 -12.56 -10.26
N ILE A 172 -7.01 -12.48 -11.33
CA ILE A 172 -8.34 -13.07 -11.41
C ILE A 172 -8.62 -13.55 -12.83
N ARG A 173 -9.53 -14.52 -12.97
CA ARG A 173 -10.06 -14.93 -14.27
C ARG A 173 -11.30 -14.09 -14.61
N LEU A 174 -11.44 -13.68 -15.86
CA LEU A 174 -12.66 -13.00 -16.31
C LEU A 174 -13.87 -13.94 -16.25
N GLU A 175 -15.03 -13.38 -15.89
CA GLU A 175 -16.28 -14.13 -15.82
C GLU A 175 -16.78 -14.47 -17.24
N PRO A 176 -17.17 -15.73 -17.50
CA PRO A 176 -17.76 -16.09 -18.78
C PRO A 176 -19.06 -15.33 -19.04
N GLN A 177 -19.18 -14.71 -20.21
CA GLN A 177 -20.40 -14.04 -20.64
C GLN A 177 -21.17 -14.97 -21.57
N SER A 178 -22.46 -15.17 -21.29
CA SER A 178 -23.36 -15.90 -22.18
C SER A 178 -24.04 -14.87 -23.08
N TYR A 179 -23.53 -14.73 -24.31
CA TYR A 179 -24.19 -13.94 -25.35
C TYR A 179 -25.27 -14.77 -26.05
#